data_AF-A0A1S2R863-F1
#
_entry.id   AF-A0A1S2R863-F1
#
_cell.length_a   1.000
_cell.length_b   1.000
_cell.length_c   1.000
_cell.angle_alpha   90.00
_cell.angle_beta   90.00
_cell.angle_gamma   90.00
#
_symmetry.space_group_name_H-M   'P 1'
#
loop_
_entity.id
_entity.type
_entity.pdbx_description
1 polymer ?
#
loop_
_entity_poly.entity_id
_entity_poly.type
_entity_poly.pdbx_seq_one_letter_code
_entity_poly.pdbx_strand_id
1 'polypeptide(L)' 'MANKLFQQARDFVKEALHADHDEHQQNQVHQKQDTEEIAKNALSSAFANSTAAEKEQLSELQKELEGKL' A
#
# COMPACT_ATOMS: atom_id res chain seq x y z
N MET A 1 -12.24 14.00 -11.87
CA MET A 1 -12.49 12.55 -11.74
C MET A 1 -11.37 12.00 -10.87
N ALA A 2 -11.65 11.69 -9.61
CA ALA A 2 -10.63 11.15 -8.71
C ALA A 2 -10.43 9.67 -9.04
N ASN A 3 -9.19 9.25 -9.27
CA ASN A 3 -8.86 7.86 -9.53
C ASN A 3 -9.06 7.06 -8.24
N LYS A 4 -10.15 6.29 -8.17
CA LYS A 4 -10.51 5.51 -6.98
C LYS A 4 -9.43 4.47 -6.64
N LEU A 5 -8.80 3.90 -7.66
CA LEU A 5 -7.74 2.91 -7.47
C LEU A 5 -6.50 3.55 -6.83
N PHE A 6 -6.15 4.78 -7.25
CA PHE A 6 -5.06 5.53 -6.62
C PHE A 6 -5.34 5.81 -5.14
N GLN A 7 -6.57 6.21 -4.80
CA GLN A 7 -6.96 6.45 -3.41
C GLN A 7 -6.88 5.17 -2.58
N GLN A 8 -7.43 4.06 -3.09
CA GLN A 8 -7.37 2.76 -2.43
C GLN A 8 -5.94 2.29 -2.21
N ALA A 9 -5.08 2.35 -3.24
CA ALA A 9 -3.68 1.96 -3.13
C ALA A 9 -2.95 2.76 -2.04
N ARG A 10 -3.16 4.08 -2.00
CA ARG A 10 -2.57 4.94 -0.97
C ARG A 10 -3.07 4.59 0.43
N ASP A 11 -4.35 4.32 0.59
CA ASP A 11 -4.93 4.03 1.90
C ASP A 11 -4.45 2.65 2.42
N PHE A 12 -4.37 1.63 1.55
CA PHE A 12 -3.79 0.33 1.92
C PHE A 12 -2.31 0.41 2.27
N VAL A 13 -1.51 1.18 1.53
CA VAL A 13 -0.09 1.40 1.86
C VAL A 13 0.04 2.05 3.23
N LYS A 14 -0.78 3.06 3.53
CA LYS A 14 -0.79 3.67 4.86
C LYS A 14 -1.18 2.67 5.95
N GLU A 15 -2.19 1.86 5.71
CA GLU A 15 -2.62 0.84 6.66
C GLU A 15 -1.50 -0.18 6.93
N ALA A 16 -0.83 -0.69 5.90
CA ALA A 16 0.32 -1.57 6.04
C ALA A 16 1.51 -0.91 6.78
N LEU A 17 1.81 0.35 6.46
CA LEU A 17 2.87 1.13 7.13
C LEU A 17 2.57 1.44 8.60
N HIS A 18 1.29 1.51 8.98
CA HIS A 18 0.83 1.76 10.35
C HIS A 18 0.67 0.47 11.16
N ALA A 19 0.21 -0.62 10.53
CA ALA A 19 0.08 -1.93 11.15
C ALA A 19 1.43 -2.43 11.70
N ASP A 20 2.55 -1.99 11.13
CA ASP A 20 3.87 -2.34 11.64
C ASP A 20 4.22 -1.68 12.99
N HIS A 21 3.72 -0.47 13.24
CA HIS A 21 4.00 0.33 14.44
C HIS A 21 3.27 -0.17 15.71
N ASP A 22 2.22 -0.98 15.54
CA ASP A 22 1.52 -1.63 16.65
C ASP A 22 2.27 -2.92 17.05
N GLU A 23 3.45 -2.75 17.66
CA GLU A 23 4.33 -3.81 18.18
C GLU A 23 3.68 -4.67 19.30
N HIS A 24 2.48 -4.30 19.76
CA HIS A 24 1.81 -4.91 20.90
C HIS A 24 0.91 -6.11 20.57
N GLN A 25 0.77 -6.52 19.31
CA GLN A 25 -0.13 -7.63 18.93
C GLN A 25 0.63 -8.78 18.28
N GLN A 26 1.32 -9.59 19.10
CA GLN A 26 1.99 -10.85 18.72
C GLN A 26 1.09 -11.87 18.00
N ASN A 27 -0.23 -11.64 17.93
CA ASN A 27 -1.20 -12.49 17.25
C ASN A 27 -1.59 -11.99 15.84
N GLN A 28 -0.99 -10.91 15.33
CA GLN A 28 -1.33 -10.29 14.04
C GLN A 28 -0.34 -10.55 12.90
N VAL A 29 0.65 -11.44 13.07
CA VAL A 29 1.64 -11.74 12.01
C VAL A 29 0.97 -12.12 10.68
N HIS A 30 -0.13 -12.87 10.73
CA HIS A 30 -0.94 -13.19 9.54
C HIS A 30 -1.62 -11.95 8.94
N GLN A 31 -2.16 -11.05 9.78
CA GLN A 31 -2.83 -9.83 9.31
C GLN A 31 -1.85 -8.85 8.65
N LYS A 32 -0.60 -8.78 9.12
CA LYS A 32 0.46 -7.94 8.51
C LYS A 32 0.80 -8.40 7.09
N GLN A 33 1.05 -9.70 6.90
CA GLN A 33 1.33 -10.26 5.58
C GLN A 33 0.15 -10.08 4.62
N ASP A 34 -1.09 -10.24 5.11
CA ASP A 34 -2.28 -10.01 4.31
C ASP A 34 -2.42 -8.53 3.90
N THR A 35 -2.13 -7.57 4.79
CA THR A 35 -2.21 -6.13 4.46
C THR A 35 -1.15 -5.69 3.45
N GLU A 36 0.05 -6.24 3.53
CA GLU A 36 1.12 -5.98 2.56
C GLU A 36 0.78 -6.52 1.17
N GLU A 37 0.31 -7.77 1.07
CA GLU A 37 -0.12 -8.38 -0.18
C GLU A 37 -1.27 -7.58 -0.83
N ILE A 38 -2.25 -7.14 -0.01
CA ILE A 38 -3.35 -6.30 -0.47
C ILE A 38 -2.83 -4.95 -0.98
N ALA A 39 -1.91 -4.30 -0.26
CA ALA A 39 -1.31 -3.03 -0.68
C ALA A 39 -0.56 -3.17 -2.01
N LYS A 40 0.24 -4.22 -2.19
CA LYS A 40 0.95 -4.52 -3.45
C LYS A 40 -0.02 -4.76 -4.62
N ASN A 41 -1.08 -5.52 -4.38
CA ASN A 41 -2.10 -5.79 -5.40
C ASN A 41 -2.85 -4.52 -5.81
N ALA A 42 -3.23 -3.69 -4.83
CA ALA A 42 -3.88 -2.41 -5.06
C ALA A 42 -2.97 -1.43 -5.82
N LEU A 43 -1.68 -1.37 -5.46
CA LEU A 43 -0.68 -0.56 -6.17
C LEU A 43 -0.56 -1.00 -7.64
N SER A 44 -0.47 -2.31 -7.91
CA SER A 44 -0.39 -2.83 -9.29
C SER A 44 -1.65 -2.50 -10.10
N SER A 45 -2.83 -2.69 -9.50
CA SER A 45 -4.13 -2.36 -10.10
C SER A 45 -4.28 -0.86 -10.38
N ALA A 46 -3.86 -0.02 -9.44
CA ALA A 46 -3.83 1.43 -9.59
C ALA A 46 -2.84 1.83 -10.67
N PHE A 47 -1.64 1.25 -10.70
CA PHE A 47 -0.59 1.58 -11.68
C PHE A 47 -1.06 1.30 -13.10
N ALA A 48 -1.75 0.18 -13.34
CA ALA A 48 -2.30 -0.17 -14.65
C ALA A 48 -3.33 0.86 -15.17
N ASN A 49 -4.07 1.51 -14.26
CA ASN A 49 -5.19 2.41 -14.59
C ASN A 49 -4.89 3.89 -14.30
N SER A 50 -3.64 4.24 -13.98
CA SER A 50 -3.22 5.59 -13.59
C SER A 50 -2.48 6.32 -14.70
N THR A 51 -2.51 7.65 -14.63
CA THR A 51 -1.73 8.55 -15.50
C THR A 51 -0.23 8.48 -15.16
N ALA A 52 0.63 9.04 -16.01
CA ALA A 52 2.08 9.06 -15.75
C ALA A 52 2.44 9.77 -14.42
N ALA A 53 1.76 10.87 -14.10
CA ALA A 53 1.96 11.59 -12.84
C ALA A 53 1.52 10.77 -11.62
N GLU A 54 0.36 10.10 -11.69
CA GLU A 54 -0.11 9.23 -10.61
C GLU A 54 0.77 7.98 -10.45
N LYS A 55 1.33 7.46 -11.55
CA LYS A 55 2.29 6.35 -11.52
C LYS A 55 3.57 6.71 -10.77
N GLU A 56 4.10 7.92 -10.93
CA GLU A 56 5.24 8.38 -10.12
C GLU A 56 4.90 8.35 -8.64
N GLN A 57 3.74 8.90 -8.26
CA GLN A 57 3.30 8.89 -6.85
C GLN A 57 3.08 7.47 -6.31
N LEU A 58 2.50 6.56 -7.11
CA LEU A 58 2.34 5.15 -6.72
C LEU A 58 3.69 4.45 -6.57
N SER A 59 4.68 4.77 -7.41
CA SER A 59 6.01 4.21 -7.32
C SER A 59 6.75 4.66 -6.06
N GLU A 60 6.56 5.91 -5.63
CA GLU A 60 7.07 6.40 -4.33
C GLU A 60 6.42 5.65 -3.16
N LEU A 61 5.10 5.48 -3.17
CA LEU A 61 4.37 4.74 -2.14
C LEU A 61 4.81 3.27 -2.06
N GLN A 62 5.06 2.63 -3.22
CA GLN A 62 5.60 1.27 -3.25
C GLN A 62 6.98 1.19 -2.62
N LYS A 63 7.86 2.16 -2.91
CA LYS A 63 9.20 2.22 -2.29
C LYS A 63 9.14 2.45 -0.79
N GLU A 64 8.20 3.26 -0.30
CA GLU A 64 7.98 3.43 1.13
C GLU A 64 7.53 2.12 1.79
N LEU A 65 6.62 1.38 1.14
CA LEU A 65 6.14 0.08 1.63
C LEU A 65 7.27 -0.96 1.67
N GLU A 66 8.04 -1.09 0.58
CA GLU A 66 9.15 -2.06 0.48
C GLU A 66 10.36 -1.66 1.32
N GLY A 67 10.65 -0.36 1.47
CA GLY A 67 11.79 0.15 2.24
C GLY A 67 11.60 0.07 3.75
N LYS A 68 10.38 -0.22 4.23
CA LYS A 68 10.09 -0.52 5.64
C LYS A 68 10.13 -2.02 5.98
N LEU A 69 10.15 -2.90 4.98
CA LEU A 69 10.24 -4.36 5.12
C LEU A 69 11.71 -4.82 5.20
#